data_AF-A0A5N5T108-F1
#
_entry.id   AF-A0A5N5T108-F1
#
_cell.length_a   1.000
_cell.length_b   1.000
_cell.length_c   1.000
_cell.angle_alpha   90.00
_cell.angle_beta   90.00
_cell.angle_gamma   90.00
#
_symmetry.space_group_name_H-M   'P 1'
#
loop_
_entity.id
_entity.type
_entity.pdbx_description
1 polymer ?
#
loop_
_entity_poly.entity_id
_entity_poly.type
_entity_poly.pdbx_seq_one_letter_code
_entity_poly.pdbx_strand_id
1 'polypeptide(L)'
;MYDRMKGMDLNHSLFVVKELGRFHASSLLFEETLSTKFISEKLVYLERPWGDLNEEGLEAFDKMYSSSGEAVGNFLKTSDSKYEKCSNWLLKYAHKLTQHFLEGYNPSNNQFEVLIHGDCWTNNMLFKYNEDEIPVDFRFVDLQFSTRASATTDLNYFFYMSLNGDFRRKNRNTLLTAYYESFSNVLKKANKEPPFSYLELKQELHDRKIYGLAAVMLILQAILSQGEDILDMDSFTDDKFDELVETQKKAFEKMSKREGPFRDRYIAVFDEMLDTNIFDQE
;
A
#
# COMPACT_ATOMS: atom_id res chain seq x y z
N MET A 1 1.67 0.45 19.30
CA MET A 1 1.27 0.12 17.91
C MET A 1 0.08 -0.81 17.99
N TYR A 2 -0.88 -0.67 17.07
CA TYR A 2 -2.05 -1.56 17.02
C TYR A 2 -1.64 -2.95 16.50
N ASP A 3 -2.43 -3.98 16.81
CA ASP A 3 -2.11 -5.35 16.40
C ASP A 3 -2.42 -5.56 14.90
N ARG A 4 -1.36 -5.66 14.09
CA ARG A 4 -1.44 -5.89 12.64
C ARG A 4 -2.17 -7.16 12.25
N MET A 5 -2.24 -8.17 13.12
CA MET A 5 -2.95 -9.44 12.85
C MET A 5 -4.46 -9.29 12.94
N LYS A 6 -4.96 -8.37 13.77
CA LYS A 6 -6.39 -8.12 13.93
C LYS A 6 -6.99 -7.34 12.76
N GLY A 7 -6.20 -6.49 12.11
CA GLY A 7 -6.71 -5.48 11.18
C GLY A 7 -7.42 -4.34 11.92
N MET A 8 -7.28 -3.11 11.42
CA MET A 8 -7.81 -1.94 12.12
C MET A 8 -9.34 -1.90 12.10
N ASP A 9 -9.91 -1.47 13.23
CA ASP A 9 -11.33 -1.13 13.33
C ASP A 9 -11.62 0.28 12.77
N LEU A 10 -12.90 0.69 12.83
CA LEU A 10 -13.35 1.99 12.34
C LEU A 10 -12.76 3.17 13.11
N ASN A 11 -12.61 3.07 14.43
CA ASN A 11 -12.08 4.18 15.22
C ASN A 11 -10.62 4.45 14.85
N HIS A 12 -9.80 3.40 14.76
CA HIS A 12 -8.41 3.51 14.35
C HIS A 12 -8.30 4.00 12.90
N SER A 13 -9.07 3.40 11.99
CA SER A 13 -9.03 3.75 10.58
C SER A 13 -9.42 5.20 10.30
N LEU A 14 -10.39 5.74 11.06
CA LEU A 14 -10.78 7.15 10.96
C LEU A 14 -9.67 8.10 11.40
N PHE A 15 -8.89 7.77 12.43
CA PHE A 15 -7.71 8.56 12.78
C PHE A 15 -6.69 8.58 11.65
N VAL A 16 -6.37 7.42 11.08
CA VAL A 16 -5.37 7.28 10.02
C VAL A 16 -5.77 8.11 8.80
N VAL A 17 -6.97 7.92 8.27
CA VAL A 17 -7.36 8.60 7.02
C VAL A 17 -7.57 10.10 7.22
N LYS A 18 -8.01 10.55 8.41
CA LYS A 18 -8.06 11.97 8.74
C LYS A 18 -6.66 12.57 8.85
N GLU A 19 -5.70 11.83 9.43
CA GLU A 19 -4.32 12.28 9.51
C GLU A 19 -3.67 12.33 8.13
N LEU A 20 -3.86 11.32 7.27
CA LEU A 20 -3.41 11.36 5.87
C LEU A 20 -3.98 12.59 5.16
N GLY A 21 -5.27 12.86 5.30
CA GLY A 21 -5.90 14.06 4.72
C GLY A 21 -5.26 15.34 5.23
N ARG A 22 -4.96 15.43 6.53
CA ARG A 22 -4.28 16.58 7.12
C ARG A 22 -2.85 16.72 6.61
N PHE A 23 -2.09 15.64 6.60
CA PHE A 23 -0.69 15.56 6.19
C PHE A 23 -0.53 15.99 4.72
N HIS A 24 -1.29 15.37 3.82
CA HIS A 24 -1.28 15.67 2.38
C HIS A 24 -1.69 17.12 2.08
N ALA A 25 -2.76 17.63 2.69
CA ALA A 25 -3.18 19.02 2.47
C ALA A 25 -2.14 20.01 3.02
N SER A 26 -1.53 19.69 4.17
CA SER A 26 -0.48 20.51 4.77
C SER A 26 0.77 20.54 3.91
N SER A 27 1.10 19.44 3.21
CA SER A 27 2.26 19.42 2.31
C SER A 27 2.09 20.38 1.13
N LEU A 28 0.89 20.47 0.56
CA LEU A 28 0.59 21.44 -0.51
C LEU A 28 0.79 22.88 -0.02
N LEU A 29 0.25 23.19 1.16
CA LEU A 29 0.41 24.51 1.76
C LEU A 29 1.87 24.83 2.09
N PHE A 30 2.61 23.85 2.61
CA PHE A 30 4.03 24.01 2.93
C PHE A 30 4.85 24.24 1.67
N GLU A 31 4.60 23.49 0.60
CA GLU A 31 5.30 23.64 -0.66
C GLU A 31 5.18 25.04 -1.25
N GLU A 32 4.01 25.67 -1.15
CA GLU A 32 3.83 27.05 -1.60
C GLU A 32 4.62 28.09 -0.79
N THR A 33 5.02 27.76 0.43
CA THR A 33 5.92 28.63 1.23
C THR A 33 7.38 28.50 0.81
N LEU A 34 7.72 27.43 0.09
CA LEU A 34 9.06 27.17 -0.39
C LEU A 34 9.29 27.83 -1.75
N SER A 35 10.56 28.03 -2.11
CA SER A 35 10.88 28.29 -3.51
C SER A 35 10.49 27.05 -4.34
N THR A 36 9.96 27.27 -5.55
CA THR A 36 9.39 26.21 -6.43
C THR A 36 10.35 25.04 -6.71
N LYS A 37 11.65 25.20 -6.44
CA LYS A 37 12.68 24.18 -6.64
C LYS A 37 13.21 23.55 -5.35
N PHE A 38 12.76 23.96 -4.17
CA PHE A 38 13.36 23.50 -2.91
C PHE A 38 13.25 21.98 -2.74
N ILE A 39 12.09 21.39 -2.98
CA ILE A 39 11.90 19.95 -2.76
C ILE A 39 12.74 19.14 -3.76
N SER A 40 12.69 19.48 -5.06
CA SER A 40 13.48 18.76 -6.08
C SER A 40 15.00 19.02 -6.00
N GLU A 41 15.44 20.22 -5.62
CA GLU A 41 16.88 20.54 -5.54
C GLU A 41 17.52 20.20 -4.18
N LYS A 42 16.74 20.21 -3.08
CA LYS A 42 17.29 20.04 -1.72
C LYS A 42 16.85 18.75 -1.03
N LEU A 43 15.76 18.13 -1.46
CA LEU A 43 15.23 16.91 -0.87
C LEU A 43 15.21 15.76 -1.90
N VAL A 44 16.33 15.59 -2.61
CA VAL A 44 16.51 14.57 -3.67
C VAL A 44 16.15 13.15 -3.21
N TYR A 45 16.31 12.84 -1.91
CA TYR A 45 15.92 11.56 -1.33
C TYR A 45 14.40 11.31 -1.41
N LEU A 46 13.58 12.37 -1.47
CA LEU A 46 12.13 12.28 -1.67
C LEU A 46 11.76 11.97 -3.13
N GLU A 47 12.69 11.96 -4.09
CA GLU A 47 12.38 11.62 -5.50
C GLU A 47 12.48 10.11 -5.78
N ARG A 48 13.10 9.34 -4.87
CA ARG A 48 13.37 7.91 -5.04
C ARG A 48 13.16 7.16 -3.71
N PRO A 49 11.91 6.97 -3.26
CA PRO A 49 11.63 6.36 -1.95
C PRO A 49 12.13 4.92 -1.85
N TRP A 50 12.12 4.16 -2.95
CA TRP A 50 12.68 2.79 -3.01
C TRP A 50 14.20 2.78 -3.31
N GLY A 51 14.84 3.95 -3.23
CA GLY A 51 16.26 4.14 -3.49
C GLY A 51 16.64 4.13 -4.96
N ASP A 52 17.90 4.48 -5.21
CA ASP A 52 18.64 4.07 -6.41
C ASP A 52 18.92 2.57 -6.29
N LEU A 53 17.90 1.70 -6.37
CA LEU A 53 18.17 0.28 -6.60
C LEU A 53 19.14 0.22 -7.77
N ASN A 54 20.35 -0.28 -7.52
CA ASN A 54 21.28 -0.57 -8.59
C ASN A 54 20.67 -1.68 -9.46
N GLU A 55 21.26 -1.93 -10.63
CA GLU A 55 20.72 -2.93 -11.56
C GLU A 55 20.50 -4.30 -10.89
N GLU A 56 21.43 -4.70 -10.00
CA GLU A 56 21.36 -5.95 -9.24
C GLU A 56 20.18 -5.95 -8.23
N GLY A 57 19.98 -4.87 -7.49
CA GLY A 57 18.89 -4.71 -6.54
C GLY A 57 17.51 -4.65 -7.21
N LEU A 58 17.43 -4.06 -8.41
CA LEU A 58 16.19 -4.06 -9.20
C LEU A 58 15.91 -5.46 -9.77
N GLU A 59 16.92 -6.15 -10.30
CA GLU A 59 16.78 -7.53 -10.78
C GLU A 59 16.32 -8.46 -9.65
N ALA A 60 16.89 -8.27 -8.45
CA ALA A 60 16.47 -8.95 -7.24
C ALA A 60 14.99 -8.69 -6.94
N PHE A 61 14.59 -7.43 -6.88
CA PHE A 61 13.21 -7.06 -6.61
C PHE A 61 12.23 -7.65 -7.64
N ASP A 62 12.61 -7.65 -8.92
CA ASP A 62 11.87 -8.27 -10.03
C ASP A 62 11.68 -9.78 -9.86
N LYS A 63 12.72 -10.49 -9.45
CA LYS A 63 12.63 -11.94 -9.18
C LYS A 63 11.72 -12.24 -7.99
N MET A 64 11.78 -11.46 -6.90
CA MET A 64 10.90 -11.64 -5.73
C MET A 64 9.43 -11.45 -6.12
N TYR A 65 9.13 -10.39 -6.88
CA TYR A 65 7.79 -10.10 -7.34
C TYR A 65 7.26 -11.14 -8.33
N SER A 66 8.08 -11.54 -9.29
CA SER A 66 7.72 -12.55 -10.30
C SER A 66 7.44 -13.90 -9.63
N SER A 67 8.34 -14.34 -8.74
CA SER A 67 8.18 -15.59 -7.99
C SER A 67 6.94 -15.58 -7.10
N SER A 68 6.69 -14.47 -6.41
CA SER A 68 5.46 -14.32 -5.59
C SER A 68 4.20 -14.36 -6.47
N GLY A 69 4.18 -13.61 -7.57
CA GLY A 69 3.05 -13.60 -8.51
C GLY A 69 2.73 -14.99 -9.05
N GLU A 70 3.76 -15.78 -9.42
CA GLU A 70 3.60 -17.17 -9.85
C GLU A 70 3.07 -18.07 -8.73
N ALA A 71 3.60 -17.95 -7.51
CA ALA A 71 3.15 -18.73 -6.35
C ALA A 71 1.67 -18.47 -6.04
N VAL A 72 1.29 -17.19 -6.07
CA VAL A 72 -0.10 -16.74 -5.90
C VAL A 72 -0.99 -17.25 -7.03
N GLY A 73 -0.55 -17.14 -8.29
CA GLY A 73 -1.29 -17.65 -9.44
C GLY A 73 -1.61 -19.14 -9.30
N ASN A 74 -0.61 -19.94 -8.92
CA ASN A 74 -0.79 -21.38 -8.66
C ASN A 74 -1.71 -21.67 -7.47
N PHE A 75 -1.60 -20.89 -6.40
CA PHE A 75 -2.51 -20.97 -5.26
C PHE A 75 -3.96 -20.71 -5.67
N LEU A 76 -4.22 -19.64 -6.43
CA LEU A 76 -5.56 -19.29 -6.91
C LEU A 76 -6.14 -20.35 -7.83
N LYS A 77 -5.32 -20.91 -8.73
CA LYS A 77 -5.70 -21.99 -9.65
C LYS A 77 -6.30 -23.21 -8.95
N THR A 78 -5.82 -23.50 -7.74
CA THR A 78 -6.24 -24.65 -6.94
C THR A 78 -7.25 -24.31 -5.85
N SER A 79 -7.57 -23.02 -5.66
CA SER A 79 -8.44 -22.53 -4.60
C SER A 79 -9.92 -22.56 -4.99
N ASP A 80 -10.29 -21.89 -6.08
CA ASP A 80 -11.67 -21.80 -6.57
C ASP A 80 -11.66 -21.40 -8.06
N SER A 81 -12.53 -22.02 -8.87
CA SER A 81 -12.71 -21.70 -10.29
C SER A 81 -13.00 -20.23 -10.58
N LYS A 82 -13.61 -19.47 -9.64
CA LYS A 82 -13.86 -18.04 -9.85
C LYS A 82 -12.58 -17.21 -10.04
N TYR A 83 -11.43 -17.72 -9.58
CA TYR A 83 -10.14 -17.05 -9.70
C TYR A 83 -9.35 -17.46 -10.95
N GLU A 84 -9.92 -18.23 -11.87
CA GLU A 84 -9.22 -18.69 -13.08
C GLU A 84 -8.61 -17.53 -13.86
N LYS A 85 -9.36 -16.43 -14.05
CA LYS A 85 -8.85 -15.22 -14.71
C LYS A 85 -7.66 -14.60 -13.96
N CYS A 86 -7.75 -14.47 -12.64
CA CYS A 86 -6.67 -13.92 -11.81
C CYS A 86 -5.41 -14.79 -11.88
N SER A 87 -5.58 -16.11 -11.76
CA SER A 87 -4.51 -17.09 -11.90
C SER A 87 -3.81 -16.98 -13.25
N ASN A 88 -4.58 -16.99 -14.34
CA ASN A 88 -4.02 -16.90 -15.69
C ASN A 88 -3.28 -15.59 -15.93
N TRP A 89 -3.84 -14.47 -15.46
CA TRP A 89 -3.18 -13.18 -15.54
C TRP A 89 -1.86 -13.16 -14.77
N LEU A 90 -1.84 -13.62 -13.52
CA LEU A 90 -0.62 -13.66 -12.70
C LEU A 90 0.45 -14.55 -13.32
N LEU A 91 0.10 -15.76 -13.76
CA LEU A 91 1.05 -16.68 -14.40
C LEU A 91 1.62 -16.13 -15.72
N LYS A 92 0.88 -15.24 -16.41
CA LYS A 92 1.32 -14.59 -17.65
C LYS A 92 2.11 -13.29 -17.38
N TYR A 93 1.75 -12.55 -16.34
CA TYR A 93 2.17 -11.15 -16.13
C TYR A 93 2.86 -10.88 -14.80
N ALA A 94 3.26 -11.89 -14.03
CA ALA A 94 3.98 -11.70 -12.76
C ALA A 94 5.22 -10.80 -12.90
N HIS A 95 5.92 -10.87 -14.04
CA HIS A 95 7.08 -10.02 -14.35
C HIS A 95 6.76 -8.52 -14.42
N LYS A 96 5.49 -8.11 -14.50
CA LYS A 96 5.06 -6.70 -14.49
C LYS A 96 4.75 -6.17 -13.09
N LEU A 97 4.72 -7.02 -12.07
CA LEU A 97 4.30 -6.62 -10.73
C LEU A 97 5.21 -5.55 -10.13
N THR A 98 6.53 -5.65 -10.31
CA THR A 98 7.46 -4.62 -9.86
C THR A 98 7.17 -3.28 -10.52
N GLN A 99 6.99 -3.27 -11.85
CA GLN A 99 6.66 -2.06 -12.59
C GLN A 99 5.40 -1.40 -12.01
N HIS A 100 4.32 -2.18 -11.84
CA HIS A 100 3.07 -1.67 -11.26
C HIS A 100 3.22 -1.16 -9.82
N PHE A 101 4.11 -1.77 -9.03
CA PHE A 101 4.42 -1.30 -7.70
C PHE A 101 5.16 0.04 -7.72
N LEU A 102 6.21 0.15 -8.54
CA LEU A 102 7.03 1.37 -8.66
C LEU A 102 6.25 2.53 -9.28
N GLU A 103 5.40 2.28 -10.28
CA GLU A 103 4.47 3.26 -10.86
C GLU A 103 3.47 3.82 -9.84
N GLY A 104 3.21 3.08 -8.76
CA GLY A 104 2.47 3.57 -7.61
C GLY A 104 3.08 4.79 -6.94
N TYR A 105 4.40 4.95 -7.00
CA TYR A 105 5.13 6.08 -6.44
C TYR A 105 5.43 7.15 -7.49
N ASN A 106 5.23 6.86 -8.77
CA ASN A 106 5.49 7.79 -9.87
C ASN A 106 4.17 8.14 -10.59
N PRO A 107 3.45 9.18 -10.14
CA PRO A 107 2.19 9.55 -10.77
C PRO A 107 2.43 10.01 -12.21
N SER A 108 1.68 9.46 -13.16
CA SER A 108 1.69 9.88 -14.56
C SER A 108 0.95 11.20 -14.80
N ASN A 109 0.21 11.70 -13.81
CA ASN A 109 -0.54 12.95 -13.82
C ASN A 109 -0.42 13.66 -12.47
N ASN A 110 0.00 14.92 -12.47
CA ASN A 110 0.27 15.73 -11.26
C ASN A 110 -1.01 16.15 -10.50
N GLN A 111 -2.22 15.81 -10.98
CA GLN A 111 -3.49 16.30 -10.40
C GLN A 111 -3.71 15.91 -8.92
N PHE A 112 -3.14 14.80 -8.46
CA PHE A 112 -3.29 14.30 -7.08
C PHE A 112 -1.98 14.32 -6.28
N GLU A 113 -0.95 15.00 -6.80
CA GLU A 113 0.40 14.96 -6.24
C GLU A 113 0.47 15.70 -4.90
N VAL A 114 0.94 14.99 -3.88
CA VAL A 114 1.17 15.48 -2.52
C VAL A 114 2.44 14.83 -1.96
N LEU A 115 2.95 15.32 -0.84
CA LEU A 115 3.94 14.56 -0.08
C LEU A 115 3.20 13.41 0.64
N ILE A 116 3.50 12.19 0.26
CA ILE A 116 2.93 10.98 0.88
C ILE A 116 3.87 10.44 1.96
N HIS A 117 3.33 9.62 2.87
CA HIS A 117 4.10 8.84 3.83
C HIS A 117 4.91 7.73 3.14
N GLY A 118 4.30 7.05 2.16
CA GLY A 118 4.93 6.00 1.35
C GLY A 118 4.92 4.61 1.96
N ASP A 119 4.84 4.49 3.28
CA ASP A 119 4.75 3.22 4.00
C ASP A 119 3.75 3.29 5.17
N CYS A 120 2.52 3.75 4.90
CA CYS A 120 1.50 3.96 5.92
C CYS A 120 0.74 2.67 6.28
N TRP A 121 1.39 1.77 7.01
CA TRP A 121 0.78 0.56 7.57
C TRP A 121 0.79 0.53 9.11
N THR A 122 0.14 -0.47 9.69
CA THR A 122 -0.22 -0.52 11.12
C THR A 122 0.96 -0.33 12.11
N ASN A 123 2.16 -0.79 11.77
CA ASN A 123 3.33 -0.62 12.64
C ASN A 123 3.88 0.82 12.60
N ASN A 124 3.68 1.56 11.50
CA ASN A 124 4.15 2.93 11.35
C ASN A 124 3.16 3.95 11.94
N MET A 125 2.36 3.49 12.90
CA MET A 125 1.22 4.22 13.47
C MET A 125 1.21 4.08 14.99
N LEU A 126 1.38 5.22 15.66
CA LEU A 126 1.30 5.32 17.11
C LEU A 126 -0.06 5.90 17.51
N PHE A 127 -0.79 5.16 18.32
CA PHE A 127 -2.06 5.57 18.90
C PHE A 127 -1.89 5.84 20.38
N LYS A 128 -2.50 6.93 20.86
CA LYS A 128 -2.73 7.18 22.28
C LYS A 128 -4.13 6.72 22.63
N TYR A 129 -4.28 6.06 23.78
CA TYR A 129 -5.55 5.51 24.24
C TYR A 129 -6.03 6.22 25.52
N ASN A 130 -7.35 6.27 25.72
CA ASN A 130 -7.96 6.65 27.00
C ASN A 130 -8.06 5.43 27.94
N GLU A 131 -8.71 5.61 29.08
CA GLU A 131 -8.92 4.55 30.10
C GLU A 131 -9.78 3.37 29.59
N ASP A 132 -10.61 3.58 28.56
CA ASP A 132 -11.48 2.57 27.94
C ASP A 132 -10.84 1.89 26.71
N GLU A 133 -9.52 2.05 26.52
CA GLU A 133 -8.77 1.54 25.36
C GLU A 133 -9.27 2.07 23.99
N ILE A 134 -9.91 3.25 23.98
CA ILE A 134 -10.36 3.92 22.75
C ILE A 134 -9.24 4.87 22.28
N PRO A 135 -8.86 4.86 20.99
CA PRO A 135 -7.85 5.78 20.47
C PRO A 135 -8.34 7.24 20.57
N VAL A 136 -7.47 8.13 21.06
CA VAL A 136 -7.75 9.57 21.27
C VAL A 136 -6.74 10.49 20.59
N ASP A 137 -5.56 9.99 20.21
CA ASP A 137 -4.56 10.72 19.43
C ASP A 137 -3.77 9.76 18.55
N PHE A 138 -3.13 10.30 17.52
CA PHE A 138 -2.47 9.54 16.46
C PHE A 138 -1.22 10.26 15.95
N ARG A 139 -0.15 9.51 15.68
CA ARG A 139 1.05 10.00 14.98
C ARG A 139 1.59 8.94 14.01
N PHE A 140 2.01 9.41 12.83
CA PHE A 140 2.87 8.65 11.95
C PHE A 140 4.30 8.60 12.48
N VAL A 141 4.99 7.51 12.17
CA VAL A 141 6.44 7.34 12.38
C VAL A 141 7.02 6.64 11.15
N ASP A 142 8.35 6.64 11.02
CA ASP A 142 9.05 6.00 9.90
C ASP A 142 8.67 6.57 8.52
N LEU A 143 9.18 7.77 8.25
CA LEU A 143 8.95 8.52 7.01
C LEU A 143 10.01 8.22 5.94
N GLN A 144 10.67 7.06 5.99
CA GLN A 144 11.79 6.73 5.09
C GLN A 144 11.39 6.64 3.61
N PHE A 145 10.13 6.27 3.34
CA PHE A 145 9.55 6.16 2.00
C PHE A 145 8.75 7.39 1.57
N SER A 146 8.83 8.49 2.33
CA SER A 146 8.10 9.70 1.97
C SER A 146 8.60 10.25 0.65
N THR A 147 7.67 10.61 -0.24
CA THR A 147 7.96 11.05 -1.60
C THR A 147 6.81 11.89 -2.14
N ARG A 148 6.98 12.50 -3.30
CA ARG A 148 5.87 13.06 -4.08
C ARG A 148 5.20 11.95 -4.86
N ALA A 149 3.92 11.73 -4.58
CA ALA A 149 3.11 10.79 -5.33
C ALA A 149 1.63 11.18 -5.25
N SER A 150 0.77 10.40 -5.93
CA SER A 150 -0.68 10.55 -5.79
C SER A 150 -1.09 10.32 -4.33
N ALA A 151 -1.95 11.18 -3.79
CA ALA A 151 -2.57 11.00 -2.48
C ALA A 151 -3.23 9.61 -2.29
N THR A 152 -3.66 8.99 -3.39
CA THR A 152 -4.28 7.67 -3.38
C THR A 152 -3.29 6.52 -3.22
N THR A 153 -1.98 6.76 -3.37
CA THR A 153 -0.92 5.79 -3.10
C THR A 153 -0.97 5.38 -1.63
N ASP A 154 -0.90 6.33 -0.69
CA ASP A 154 -1.06 6.05 0.74
C ASP A 154 -2.42 5.43 1.07
N LEU A 155 -3.51 5.91 0.45
CA LEU A 155 -4.84 5.36 0.72
C LEU A 155 -4.96 3.89 0.30
N ASN A 156 -4.51 3.54 -0.91
CA ASN A 156 -4.51 2.15 -1.37
C ASN A 156 -3.58 1.29 -0.49
N TYR A 157 -2.38 1.79 -0.19
CA TYR A 157 -1.42 1.07 0.64
C TYR A 157 -2.00 0.78 2.04
N PHE A 158 -2.50 1.81 2.74
CA PHE A 158 -3.15 1.65 4.04
C PHE A 158 -4.32 0.66 3.98
N PHE A 159 -5.22 0.81 3.00
CA PHE A 159 -6.40 -0.04 2.88
C PHE A 159 -6.05 -1.52 2.69
N TYR A 160 -5.04 -1.84 1.88
CA TYR A 160 -4.68 -3.23 1.65
C TYR A 160 -3.75 -3.81 2.73
N MET A 161 -2.87 -3.01 3.33
CA MET A 161 -1.90 -3.49 4.32
C MET A 161 -2.48 -3.60 5.73
N SER A 162 -3.44 -2.74 6.11
CA SER A 162 -3.89 -2.60 7.50
C SER A 162 -5.35 -2.98 7.77
N LEU A 163 -6.18 -3.15 6.74
CA LEU A 163 -7.60 -3.47 6.90
C LEU A 163 -7.92 -4.92 6.50
N ASN A 164 -8.86 -5.53 7.21
CA ASN A 164 -9.46 -6.80 6.78
C ASN A 164 -10.36 -6.57 5.56
N GLY A 165 -10.50 -7.60 4.71
CA GLY A 165 -11.24 -7.53 3.45
C GLY A 165 -12.68 -7.04 3.58
N ASP A 166 -13.48 -7.75 4.39
CA ASP A 166 -14.89 -7.38 4.59
C ASP A 166 -15.05 -5.99 5.19
N PHE A 167 -14.17 -5.64 6.14
CA PHE A 167 -14.16 -4.32 6.75
C PHE A 167 -13.83 -3.24 5.72
N ARG A 168 -12.79 -3.45 4.91
CA ARG A 168 -12.37 -2.54 3.84
C ARG A 168 -13.52 -2.34 2.85
N ARG A 169 -14.11 -3.41 2.32
CA ARG A 169 -15.23 -3.35 1.36
C ARG A 169 -16.41 -2.55 1.93
N LYS A 170 -16.80 -2.85 3.17
CA LYS A 170 -17.95 -2.20 3.83
C LYS A 170 -17.71 -0.71 4.12
N ASN A 171 -16.50 -0.33 4.53
CA ASN A 171 -16.21 1.00 5.05
C ASN A 171 -15.44 1.91 4.08
N ARG A 172 -15.07 1.44 2.88
CA ARG A 172 -14.24 2.17 1.91
C ARG A 172 -14.73 3.60 1.67
N ASN A 173 -16.02 3.77 1.38
CA ASN A 173 -16.60 5.09 1.13
C ASN A 173 -16.56 5.97 2.39
N THR A 174 -16.90 5.43 3.56
CA THR A 174 -16.84 6.16 4.84
C THR A 174 -15.44 6.69 5.13
N LEU A 175 -14.42 5.84 4.94
CA LEU A 175 -13.02 6.21 5.15
C LEU A 175 -12.56 7.25 4.12
N LEU A 176 -12.95 7.09 2.85
CA LEU A 176 -12.60 8.05 1.79
C LEU A 176 -13.26 9.42 2.01
N THR A 177 -14.52 9.44 2.47
CA THR A 177 -15.20 10.68 2.84
C THR A 177 -14.48 11.37 4.00
N ALA A 178 -14.12 10.64 5.05
CA ALA A 178 -13.40 11.21 6.19
C ALA A 178 -12.01 11.77 5.80
N TYR A 179 -11.30 11.09 4.90
CA TYR A 179 -10.07 11.61 4.30
C TYR A 179 -10.32 12.94 3.57
N TYR A 180 -11.28 12.95 2.65
CA TYR A 180 -11.53 14.11 1.79
C TYR A 180 -12.03 15.33 2.58
N GLU A 181 -12.86 15.11 3.59
CA GLU A 181 -13.29 16.17 4.52
C GLU A 181 -12.10 16.75 5.29
N SER A 182 -11.21 15.90 5.84
CA SER A 182 -10.02 16.35 6.56
C SER A 182 -9.09 17.16 5.66
N PHE A 183 -8.79 16.63 4.47
CA PHE A 183 -7.98 17.28 3.45
C PHE A 183 -8.56 18.65 3.06
N SER A 184 -9.86 18.70 2.75
CA SER A 184 -10.53 19.93 2.35
C SER A 184 -10.56 20.97 3.47
N ASN A 185 -10.76 20.54 4.72
CA ASN A 185 -10.82 21.44 5.86
C ASN A 185 -9.48 22.14 6.13
N VAL A 186 -8.35 21.50 5.85
CA VAL A 186 -7.02 22.14 5.96
C VAL A 186 -6.86 23.24 4.92
N LEU A 187 -7.18 22.96 3.66
CA LEU A 187 -7.07 23.96 2.58
C LEU A 187 -8.03 25.14 2.78
N LYS A 188 -9.27 24.87 3.20
CA LYS A 188 -10.27 25.91 3.50
C LYS A 188 -9.81 26.87 4.60
N LYS A 189 -9.12 26.38 5.63
CA LYS A 189 -8.52 27.24 6.67
C LYS A 189 -7.44 28.17 6.13
N ALA A 190 -6.81 27.81 5.01
CA ALA A 190 -5.89 28.66 4.27
C ALA A 190 -6.58 29.46 3.14
N ASN A 191 -7.93 29.51 3.11
CA ASN A 191 -8.74 30.14 2.06
C ASN A 191 -8.49 29.58 0.66
N LYS A 192 -8.32 28.25 0.55
CA LYS A 192 -8.12 27.53 -0.71
C LYS A 192 -9.14 26.43 -0.91
N GLU A 193 -9.39 26.12 -2.17
CA GLU A 193 -10.20 24.98 -2.57
C GLU A 193 -9.32 23.74 -2.82
N PRO A 194 -9.86 22.51 -2.61
CA PRO A 194 -9.20 21.28 -3.01
C PRO A 194 -8.89 21.27 -4.52
N PRO A 195 -7.73 20.73 -4.94
CA PRO A 195 -7.35 20.65 -6.36
C PRO A 195 -8.12 19.56 -7.14
N PHE A 196 -8.91 18.74 -6.44
CA PHE A 196 -9.75 17.70 -7.00
C PHE A 196 -11.05 17.54 -6.20
N SER A 197 -12.09 17.08 -6.87
CA SER A 197 -13.38 16.71 -6.27
C SER A 197 -13.31 15.35 -5.57
N TYR A 198 -14.30 15.08 -4.70
CA TYR A 198 -14.47 13.75 -4.10
C TYR A 198 -14.65 12.64 -5.15
N LEU A 199 -15.35 12.93 -6.24
CA LEU A 199 -15.59 11.96 -7.31
C LEU A 199 -14.31 11.64 -8.08
N GLU A 200 -13.49 12.65 -8.39
CA GLU A 200 -12.18 12.46 -9.01
C GLU A 200 -11.25 11.65 -8.10
N LEU A 201 -11.20 11.96 -6.80
CA LEU A 201 -10.42 11.18 -5.83
C LEU A 201 -10.88 9.71 -5.78
N LYS A 202 -12.20 9.48 -5.77
CA LYS A 202 -12.76 8.13 -5.74
C LYS A 202 -12.42 7.34 -7.00
N GLN A 203 -12.44 8.01 -8.16
CA GLN A 203 -12.08 7.42 -9.44
C GLN A 203 -10.57 7.09 -9.48
N GLU A 204 -9.70 8.03 -9.11
CA GLU A 204 -8.25 7.82 -9.03
C GLU A 204 -7.90 6.65 -8.09
N LEU A 205 -8.52 6.57 -6.92
CA LEU A 205 -8.30 5.46 -5.97
C LEU A 205 -8.70 4.11 -6.58
N HIS A 206 -9.77 4.10 -7.40
CA HIS A 206 -10.22 2.91 -8.12
C HIS A 206 -9.24 2.51 -9.22
N ASP A 207 -8.81 3.47 -10.05
CA ASP A 207 -7.97 3.21 -11.21
C ASP A 207 -6.55 2.77 -10.81
N ARG A 208 -6.11 3.18 -9.62
CA ARG A 208 -4.82 2.78 -9.02
C ARG A 208 -4.88 1.51 -8.19
N LYS A 209 -5.95 0.72 -8.29
CA LYS A 209 -6.03 -0.61 -7.63
C LYS A 209 -4.92 -1.57 -8.06
N ILE A 210 -4.37 -1.43 -9.27
CA ILE A 210 -3.24 -2.26 -9.73
C ILE A 210 -2.00 -2.09 -8.86
N TYR A 211 -1.73 -0.88 -8.38
CA TYR A 211 -0.66 -0.63 -7.41
C TYR A 211 -0.94 -1.36 -6.09
N GLY A 212 -2.19 -1.29 -5.59
CA GLY A 212 -2.59 -2.01 -4.38
C GLY A 212 -2.45 -3.53 -4.52
N LEU A 213 -2.82 -4.08 -5.68
CA LEU A 213 -2.61 -5.50 -6.00
C LEU A 213 -1.12 -5.85 -5.95
N ALA A 214 -0.29 -5.06 -6.65
CA ALA A 214 1.15 -5.26 -6.67
C ALA A 214 1.74 -5.19 -5.25
N ALA A 215 1.39 -4.18 -4.44
CA ALA A 215 1.85 -4.09 -3.05
C ALA A 215 1.51 -5.34 -2.23
N VAL A 216 0.30 -5.88 -2.35
CA VAL A 216 -0.11 -7.11 -1.64
C VAL A 216 0.70 -8.33 -2.04
N MET A 217 1.15 -8.42 -3.30
CA MET A 217 1.87 -9.61 -3.79
C MET A 217 3.09 -9.92 -2.95
N LEU A 218 3.82 -8.90 -2.52
CA LEU A 218 5.04 -9.09 -1.72
C LEU A 218 4.89 -8.64 -0.27
N ILE A 219 4.35 -7.45 -0.06
CA ILE A 219 4.46 -6.75 1.22
C ILE A 219 3.53 -7.32 2.28
N LEU A 220 2.31 -7.73 1.91
CA LEU A 220 1.34 -8.24 2.88
C LEU A 220 1.84 -9.50 3.60
N GLN A 221 2.61 -10.34 2.90
CA GLN A 221 3.27 -11.50 3.49
C GLN A 221 4.25 -11.07 4.58
N ALA A 222 5.19 -10.17 4.26
CA ALA A 222 6.16 -9.66 5.21
C ALA A 222 5.49 -9.03 6.44
N ILE A 223 4.41 -8.27 6.22
CA ILE A 223 3.61 -7.66 7.29
C ILE A 223 2.97 -8.72 8.19
N LEU A 224 2.44 -9.83 7.65
CA LEU A 224 1.70 -10.82 8.43
C LEU A 224 2.52 -12.03 8.86
N SER A 225 3.80 -12.10 8.51
CA SER A 225 4.75 -13.07 9.03
C SER A 225 4.94 -12.93 10.55
N GLN A 226 5.02 -14.07 11.23
CA GLN A 226 5.28 -14.18 12.67
C GLN A 226 6.19 -15.38 12.97
N GLY A 227 7.01 -15.26 14.01
CA GLY A 227 7.88 -16.36 14.47
C GLY A 227 8.74 -16.92 13.34
N GLU A 228 8.60 -18.22 13.08
CA GLU A 228 9.33 -18.96 12.04
C GLU A 228 9.02 -18.54 10.59
N ASP A 229 7.99 -17.71 10.36
CA ASP A 229 7.62 -17.23 9.02
C ASP A 229 8.28 -15.88 8.69
N ILE A 230 8.99 -15.26 9.64
CA ILE A 230 9.72 -14.00 9.43
C ILE A 230 10.98 -14.28 8.61
N LEU A 231 11.13 -13.56 7.50
CA LEU A 231 12.35 -13.59 6.70
C LEU A 231 13.41 -12.71 7.37
N ASP A 232 14.59 -13.28 7.61
CA ASP A 232 15.73 -12.57 8.17
C ASP A 232 16.44 -11.79 7.05
N MET A 233 15.89 -10.62 6.69
CA MET A 233 16.40 -9.77 5.61
C MET A 233 17.84 -9.32 5.83
N ASP A 234 18.31 -9.22 7.08
CA ASP A 234 19.68 -8.80 7.42
C ASP A 234 20.71 -9.92 7.18
N SER A 235 20.27 -11.17 7.10
CA SER A 235 21.12 -12.34 6.86
C SER A 235 21.42 -12.61 5.38
N PHE A 236 20.72 -11.91 4.47
CA PHE A 236 20.88 -12.10 3.03
C PHE A 236 21.87 -11.09 2.45
N THR A 237 22.94 -11.64 1.89
CA THR A 237 23.92 -10.92 1.06
C THR A 237 23.57 -11.11 -0.42
N ASP A 238 24.15 -10.30 -1.30
CA ASP A 238 23.85 -10.31 -2.75
C ASP A 238 24.03 -11.71 -3.38
N ASP A 239 24.97 -12.53 -2.88
CA ASP A 239 25.24 -13.90 -3.34
C ASP A 239 24.21 -14.95 -2.88
N LYS A 240 23.27 -14.58 -1.99
CA LYS A 240 22.20 -15.46 -1.48
C LYS A 240 20.81 -15.04 -1.94
N PHE A 241 20.73 -14.18 -2.93
CA PHE A 241 19.46 -13.63 -3.39
C PHE A 241 18.48 -14.71 -3.90
N ASP A 242 18.95 -15.71 -4.65
CA ASP A 242 18.09 -16.81 -5.11
C ASP A 242 17.54 -17.66 -3.95
N GLU A 243 18.30 -17.79 -2.87
CA GLU A 243 17.85 -18.46 -1.64
C GLU A 243 16.75 -17.65 -0.93
N LEU A 244 16.87 -16.31 -0.92
CA LEU A 244 15.83 -15.42 -0.39
C LEU A 244 14.52 -15.57 -1.18
N VAL A 245 14.57 -15.57 -2.51
CA VAL A 245 13.38 -15.74 -3.36
C VAL A 245 12.68 -17.06 -3.07
N GLU A 246 13.43 -18.16 -2.98
CA GLU A 246 12.86 -19.47 -2.70
C GLU A 246 12.30 -19.56 -1.27
N THR A 247 12.96 -18.93 -0.30
CA THR A 247 12.50 -18.88 1.10
C THR A 247 11.20 -18.07 1.21
N GLN A 248 11.13 -16.91 0.55
CA GLN A 248 9.93 -16.10 0.48
C GLN A 248 8.76 -16.87 -0.14
N LYS A 249 9.00 -17.59 -1.24
CA LYS A 249 7.98 -18.41 -1.90
C LYS A 249 7.47 -19.53 -0.99
N LYS A 250 8.37 -20.26 -0.33
CA LYS A 250 7.99 -21.32 0.63
C LYS A 250 7.19 -20.77 1.81
N ALA A 251 7.58 -19.61 2.33
CA ALA A 251 6.84 -18.94 3.39
C ALA A 251 5.42 -18.57 2.91
N PHE A 252 5.25 -18.07 1.69
CA PHE A 252 3.94 -17.81 1.10
C PHE A 252 3.09 -19.09 1.01
N GLU A 253 3.63 -20.17 0.44
CA GLU A 253 2.91 -21.44 0.28
C GLU A 253 2.48 -22.05 1.62
N LYS A 254 3.30 -21.87 2.65
CA LYS A 254 3.01 -22.33 4.01
C LYS A 254 1.92 -21.48 4.66
N MET A 255 2.03 -20.15 4.56
CA MET A 255 1.05 -19.22 5.15
C MET A 255 -0.30 -19.27 4.44
N SER A 256 -0.33 -19.41 3.11
CA SER A 256 -1.57 -19.46 2.30
C SER A 256 -2.42 -20.72 2.55
N LYS A 257 -1.81 -21.80 3.05
CA LYS A 257 -2.51 -23.04 3.44
C LYS A 257 -3.11 -23.00 4.85
N ARG A 258 -2.67 -22.06 5.69
CA ARG A 258 -3.17 -21.89 7.06
C ARG A 258 -4.40 -20.99 7.04
N GLU A 259 -5.47 -21.41 7.71
CA GLU A 259 -6.60 -20.51 7.98
C GLU A 259 -6.12 -19.37 8.89
N GLY A 260 -6.61 -18.15 8.63
CA GLY A 260 -6.28 -16.99 9.44
C GLY A 260 -6.04 -15.72 8.63
N PRO A 261 -5.57 -14.65 9.32
CA PRO A 261 -5.61 -13.28 8.79
C PRO A 261 -4.84 -13.07 7.50
N PHE A 262 -3.78 -13.85 7.26
CA PHE A 262 -3.03 -13.79 6.00
C PHE A 262 -3.89 -14.26 4.84
N ARG A 263 -4.32 -15.53 4.86
CA ARG A 263 -5.14 -16.13 3.79
C ARG A 263 -6.41 -15.34 3.53
N ASP A 264 -7.13 -14.95 4.60
CA ASP A 264 -8.41 -14.25 4.48
C ASP A 264 -8.25 -12.87 3.83
N ARG A 265 -7.23 -12.09 4.23
CA ARG A 265 -6.96 -10.79 3.62
C ARG A 265 -6.48 -10.93 2.18
N TYR A 266 -5.65 -11.94 1.91
CA TYR A 266 -5.13 -12.20 0.57
C TYR A 266 -6.25 -12.55 -0.41
N ILE A 267 -7.14 -13.48 -0.05
CA ILE A 267 -8.29 -13.88 -0.86
C ILE A 267 -9.25 -12.70 -1.10
N ALA A 268 -9.51 -11.90 -0.07
CA ALA A 268 -10.41 -10.76 -0.20
C ALA A 268 -9.92 -9.68 -1.19
N VAL A 269 -8.59 -9.56 -1.38
CA VAL A 269 -8.04 -8.70 -2.44
C VAL A 269 -8.49 -9.20 -3.81
N PHE A 270 -8.38 -10.49 -4.08
CA PHE A 270 -8.82 -11.04 -5.37
C PHE A 270 -10.32 -10.95 -5.58
N ASP A 271 -11.13 -11.14 -4.54
CA ASP A 271 -12.57 -10.89 -4.63
C ASP A 271 -12.87 -9.45 -5.05
N GLU A 272 -12.13 -8.45 -4.55
CA GLU A 272 -12.29 -7.04 -4.93
C GLU A 272 -11.74 -6.69 -6.32
N MET A 273 -10.73 -7.43 -6.79
CA MET A 273 -10.13 -7.20 -8.10
C MET A 273 -10.93 -7.87 -9.23
N LEU A 274 -11.68 -8.93 -8.93
CA LEU A 274 -12.64 -9.53 -9.88
C LEU A 274 -13.75 -8.55 -10.30
N ASP A 275 -14.08 -7.57 -9.46
CA ASP A 275 -15.03 -6.49 -9.79
C ASP A 275 -14.42 -5.40 -10.70
N THR A 276 -13.17 -5.57 -11.15
CA THR A 276 -12.42 -4.61 -11.97
C THR A 276 -12.02 -5.22 -13.31
N ASN A 277 -11.58 -4.36 -14.22
CA ASN A 277 -11.04 -4.77 -15.52
C ASN A 277 -9.53 -5.07 -15.51
N ILE A 278 -8.88 -5.14 -14.35
CA ILE A 278 -7.42 -5.36 -14.24
C ILE A 278 -6.99 -6.64 -14.96
N PHE A 279 -7.78 -7.71 -14.83
CA PHE A 279 -7.46 -9.02 -15.38
C PHE A 279 -8.03 -9.26 -16.78
N ASP A 280 -8.69 -8.27 -17.38
CA ASP A 280 -9.24 -8.37 -18.73
C ASP A 280 -8.23 -7.96 -19.82
N GLN A 281 -7.00 -7.57 -19.43
CA GLN A 281 -5.93 -7.24 -20.37
C GLN A 281 -5.38 -8.52 -21.03
N GLU A 282 -5.69 -8.71 -22.31
CA GLU A 282 -5.16 -9.78 -23.17
C GLU A 282 -3.69 -9.61 -23.56
#